data_AF-A0A9C5YWH6-F1
#
_entry.id   AF-A0A9C5YWH6-F1
#
_cell.length_a   1.000
_cell.length_b   1.000
_cell.length_c   1.000
_cell.angle_alpha   90.00
_cell.angle_beta   90.00
_cell.angle_gamma   90.00
#
_symmetry.space_group_name_H-M   'P 1'
#
loop_
_entity.id
_entity.type
_entity.pdbx_description
1 polymer ?
#
loop_
_entity_poly.entity_id
_entity_poly.type
_entity_poly.pdbx_seq_one_letter_code
_entity_poly.pdbx_strand_id
1 'polypeptide(L)'
;MKRKFLKNILLILLIFNFSISEAFIYRLITEALENNVAGEPITHQRTTWHFDPEVSKRRRALFYETSGFRAAKFIERIGLGTDGQEEKRRIEQQLRDDVQNDSDIT
;
A
#
# COMPACT_ATOMS: atom_id res chain seq x y z
N MET A 1 1.57 -5.17 -66.51
CA MET A 1 0.98 -5.82 -65.32
C MET A 1 1.86 -5.74 -64.06
N LYS A 2 3.16 -6.09 -64.15
CA LYS A 2 4.09 -6.15 -62.99
C LYS A 2 4.21 -4.86 -62.15
N ARG A 3 4.20 -3.68 -62.78
CA ARG A 3 4.35 -2.37 -62.09
C ARG A 3 3.13 -1.98 -61.24
N LYS A 4 1.91 -2.36 -61.65
CA LYS A 4 0.69 -2.16 -60.85
C LYS A 4 0.66 -3.11 -59.65
N PHE A 5 1.08 -4.36 -59.87
CA PHE A 5 1.21 -5.37 -58.82
C PHE A 5 2.23 -4.96 -57.73
N LEU A 6 3.39 -4.45 -58.15
CA LEU A 6 4.43 -3.96 -57.23
C LEU A 6 3.94 -2.78 -56.37
N LYS A 7 3.15 -1.86 -56.97
CA LYS A 7 2.55 -0.74 -56.23
C LYS A 7 1.51 -1.20 -55.21
N ASN A 8 0.70 -2.20 -55.55
CA ASN A 8 -0.28 -2.76 -54.61
C ASN A 8 0.40 -3.47 -53.44
N ILE A 9 1.49 -4.21 -53.69
CA ILE A 9 2.30 -4.83 -52.63
C ILE A 9 2.90 -3.74 -51.72
N LEU A 10 3.46 -2.68 -52.31
CA LEU A 10 4.03 -1.57 -51.54
C LEU A 10 2.97 -0.89 -50.65
N LEU A 11 1.76 -0.70 -51.19
CA LEU A 11 0.64 -0.10 -50.46
C LEU A 11 0.20 -0.99 -49.28
N ILE A 12 0.10 -2.30 -49.50
CA ILE A 12 -0.25 -3.25 -48.45
C ILE A 12 0.81 -3.26 -47.35
N LEU A 13 2.11 -3.27 -47.71
CA LEU A 13 3.21 -3.15 -46.77
C LEU A 13 3.12 -1.86 -45.94
N LEU A 14 2.80 -0.74 -46.58
CA LEU A 14 2.69 0.54 -45.90
C LEU A 14 1.55 0.57 -44.87
N ILE A 15 0.39 0.01 -45.23
CA ILE A 15 -0.76 -0.10 -44.32
C ILE A 15 -0.43 -1.01 -43.14
N PHE A 16 0.23 -2.15 -43.39
CA PHE A 16 0.58 -3.12 -42.34
C PHE A 16 1.57 -2.53 -41.32
N ASN A 17 2.56 -1.76 -41.79
CA ASN A 17 3.52 -1.08 -40.90
C ASN A 17 2.85 0.00 -40.04
N PHE A 18 1.86 0.71 -40.59
CA PHE A 18 1.11 1.72 -39.84
C PHE A 18 0.34 1.09 -38.67
N SER A 19 -0.36 -0.02 -38.90
CA SER A 19 -1.08 -0.74 -37.84
C SER A 19 -0.18 -1.30 -36.74
N ILE A 20 1.02 -1.78 -37.10
CA ILE A 20 2.01 -2.26 -36.12
C ILE A 20 2.52 -1.10 -35.26
N SER A 21 2.74 0.09 -35.83
CA SER A 21 3.21 1.26 -35.08
C SER A 21 2.20 1.75 -34.04
N GLU A 22 0.89 1.72 -34.36
CA GLU A 22 -0.16 2.11 -33.42
C GLU A 22 -0.24 1.14 -32.23
N ALA A 23 -0.19 -0.18 -32.51
CA ALA A 23 -0.18 -1.20 -31.47
C ALA A 23 1.07 -1.10 -30.57
N PHE A 24 2.22 -0.74 -31.14
CA PHE A 24 3.46 -0.54 -30.38
C PHE A 24 3.37 0.68 -29.45
N ILE A 25 2.88 1.82 -29.94
CA ILE A 25 2.74 3.04 -29.15
C ILE A 25 1.76 2.82 -27.99
N TYR A 26 0.62 2.17 -28.28
CA TYR A 26 -0.36 1.84 -27.25
C TYR A 26 0.27 0.98 -26.16
N ARG A 27 0.96 -0.11 -26.54
CA ARG A 27 1.63 -1.02 -25.60
C ARG A 27 2.70 -0.31 -24.76
N LEU A 28 3.49 0.56 -25.38
CA LEU A 28 4.52 1.33 -24.68
C LEU A 28 3.92 2.27 -23.62
N ILE A 29 2.80 2.93 -23.93
CA ILE A 29 2.11 3.82 -22.99
C ILE A 29 1.48 3.02 -21.85
N THR A 30 0.77 1.92 -22.13
CA THR A 30 0.16 1.09 -21.07
C THR A 30 1.23 0.44 -20.20
N GLU A 31 2.27 -0.16 -20.77
CA GLU A 31 3.36 -0.75 -19.97
C GLU A 31 4.06 0.32 -19.12
N ALA A 32 4.32 1.52 -19.66
CA ALA A 32 4.91 2.60 -18.88
C ALA A 32 4.00 3.06 -17.74
N LEU A 33 2.70 3.25 -17.99
CA LEU A 33 1.75 3.66 -16.95
C LEU A 33 1.57 2.56 -15.90
N GLU A 34 1.37 1.31 -16.29
CA GLU A 34 1.20 0.19 -15.38
C GLU A 34 2.43 0.01 -14.50
N ASN A 35 3.64 0.04 -15.06
CA ASN A 35 4.87 -0.10 -14.29
C ASN A 35 5.12 1.09 -13.34
N ASN A 36 4.69 2.31 -13.70
CA ASN A 36 4.86 3.48 -12.82
C ASN A 36 3.75 3.60 -11.76
N VAL A 37 2.52 3.15 -12.06
CA VAL A 37 1.37 3.23 -11.15
C VAL A 37 1.30 2.03 -10.20
N ALA A 38 1.51 0.82 -10.71
CA ALA A 38 1.49 -0.41 -9.90
C ALA A 38 2.86 -0.76 -9.32
N GLY A 39 3.93 -0.10 -9.80
CA GLY A 39 5.31 -0.51 -9.55
C GLY A 39 5.72 -1.69 -10.43
N GLU A 40 7.02 -1.90 -10.61
CA GLU A 40 7.52 -3.14 -11.23
C GLU A 40 6.97 -4.34 -10.43
N PRO A 41 6.57 -5.46 -11.07
CA PRO A 41 6.14 -6.67 -10.38
C PRO A 41 7.31 -7.38 -9.66
N ILE A 42 8.20 -6.62 -9.02
CA ILE A 42 9.21 -7.08 -8.09
C ILE A 42 8.55 -7.24 -6.73
N THR A 43 8.04 -8.45 -6.56
CA THR A 43 8.12 -9.28 -5.37
C THR A 43 7.84 -8.58 -4.05
N HIS A 44 6.67 -8.85 -3.47
CA HIS A 44 6.44 -8.64 -2.04
C HIS A 44 7.55 -9.35 -1.27
N GLN A 45 8.55 -8.60 -0.81
CA GLN A 45 9.65 -9.17 -0.05
C GLN A 45 9.08 -9.63 1.28
N ARG A 46 9.10 -10.94 1.54
CA ARG A 46 8.68 -11.49 2.82
C ARG A 46 9.70 -11.06 3.87
N THR A 47 9.44 -9.93 4.52
CA THR A 47 10.22 -9.47 5.66
C THR A 47 9.83 -10.29 6.88
N THR A 48 10.79 -11.05 7.42
CA THR A 48 10.63 -11.73 8.69
C THR A 48 10.92 -10.77 9.83
N TRP A 49 9.95 -10.58 10.71
CA TRP A 49 10.13 -9.79 11.94
C TRP A 49 10.36 -10.76 13.10
N HIS A 50 11.43 -10.56 13.85
CA HIS A 50 11.59 -11.20 15.16
C HIS A 50 10.64 -10.51 16.15
N PHE A 51 9.38 -10.95 16.17
CA PHE A 51 8.39 -10.51 17.14
C PHE A 51 8.64 -11.22 18.47
N ASP A 52 9.23 -10.49 19.43
CA ASP A 52 9.28 -10.92 20.83
C ASP A 52 8.16 -10.19 21.60
N PRO A 53 7.10 -10.88 22.02
CA PRO A 53 5.96 -10.27 22.72
C PRO A 53 6.36 -9.64 24.07
N GLU A 54 7.48 -10.07 24.67
CA GLU A 54 7.95 -9.60 25.97
C GLU A 54 8.86 -8.37 25.85
N VAL A 55 9.39 -8.06 24.65
CA VAL A 55 10.19 -6.82 24.43
C VAL A 55 9.38 -5.58 24.80
N SER A 56 8.09 -5.57 24.47
CA SER A 56 7.17 -4.47 24.78
C SER A 56 7.05 -4.22 26.29
N LYS A 57 6.99 -5.30 27.08
CA LYS A 57 6.91 -5.22 28.56
C LYS A 57 8.24 -4.76 29.15
N ARG A 58 9.37 -5.28 28.66
CA ARG A 58 10.71 -4.88 29.13
C ARG A 58 11.04 -3.43 28.81
N ARG A 59 10.66 -2.94 27.62
CA ARG A 59 10.91 -1.55 27.18
C ARG A 59 9.92 -0.54 27.76
N ARG A 60 8.82 -1.00 28.35
CA ARG A 60 7.80 -0.15 28.98
C ARG A 60 8.40 0.76 30.05
N ALA A 61 9.25 0.21 30.92
CA ALA A 61 9.90 0.99 31.99
C ALA A 61 10.76 2.13 31.41
N LEU A 62 11.62 1.81 30.44
CA LEU A 62 12.49 2.77 29.78
C LEU A 62 11.70 3.85 29.01
N PHE A 63 10.57 3.47 28.40
CA PHE A 63 9.67 4.38 27.70
C PHE A 63 9.00 5.38 28.67
N TYR A 64 8.54 4.91 29.84
CA TYR A 64 7.98 5.79 30.87
C TYR A 64 9.02 6.71 31.49
N GLU A 65 10.23 6.22 31.71
CA GLU A 65 11.36 7.02 32.21
C GLU A 65 11.72 8.15 31.23
N THR A 66 11.74 7.84 29.93
CA THR A 66 12.10 8.82 28.88
C THR A 66 10.97 9.80 28.57
N SER A 67 9.72 9.33 28.51
CA SER A 67 8.56 10.12 28.02
C SER A 67 7.75 10.77 29.17
N GLY A 68 8.04 10.40 30.41
CA GLY A 68 7.39 10.95 31.62
C GLY A 68 5.88 10.71 31.66
N PHE A 69 5.16 11.57 32.38
CA PHE A 69 3.70 11.48 32.58
C PHE A 69 2.88 11.48 31.27
N ARG A 70 3.42 12.03 30.18
CA ARG A 70 2.73 12.10 28.87
C ARG A 70 2.84 10.81 28.05
N ALA A 71 3.64 9.85 28.49
CA ALA A 71 3.85 8.55 27.86
C ALA A 71 2.53 7.81 27.59
N ALA A 72 1.64 7.76 28.57
CA ALA A 72 0.35 7.07 28.45
C ALA A 72 -0.52 7.67 27.35
N LYS A 73 -0.64 9.00 27.32
CA LYS A 73 -1.38 9.74 26.29
C LYS A 73 -0.75 9.60 24.90
N PHE A 74 0.56 9.44 24.83
CA PHE A 74 1.26 9.21 23.57
C PHE A 74 1.00 7.80 23.01
N ILE A 75 1.05 6.77 23.86
CA ILE A 75 0.71 5.39 23.47
C ILE A 75 -0.75 5.31 22.99
N GLU A 76 -1.66 5.94 23.73
CA GLU A 76 -3.08 6.03 23.35
C GLU A 76 -3.21 6.64 21.93
N ARG A 77 -2.59 7.80 21.68
CA ARG A 77 -2.63 8.45 20.36
C ARG A 77 -2.03 7.61 19.23
N ILE A 78 -0.98 6.84 19.49
CA ILE A 78 -0.44 5.90 18.48
C ILE A 78 -1.50 4.87 18.09
N GLY A 79 -2.23 4.33 19.06
CA GLY A 79 -3.27 3.31 18.82
C GLY A 79 -4.53 3.84 18.11
N LEU A 80 -4.74 5.16 18.11
CA LEU A 80 -5.93 5.78 17.51
C LEU A 80 -5.80 6.04 16.00
N GLY A 81 -4.61 5.89 15.39
CA GLY A 81 -4.36 6.15 13.96
C GLY A 81 -4.36 7.64 13.59
N THR A 82 -3.88 8.00 12.39
CA THR A 82 -3.68 9.40 11.96
C THR A 82 -4.66 9.87 10.88
N ASP A 83 -5.71 9.09 10.61
CA ASP A 83 -6.70 9.32 9.55
C ASP A 83 -7.87 10.23 9.96
N GLY A 84 -7.76 10.88 11.12
CA GLY A 84 -8.77 11.79 11.66
C GLY A 84 -9.97 11.12 12.33
N GLN A 85 -9.99 9.79 12.46
CA GLN A 85 -11.07 9.06 13.15
C GLN A 85 -10.76 8.74 14.63
N GLU A 86 -9.77 9.44 15.20
CA GLU A 86 -9.22 9.18 16.53
C GLU A 86 -10.31 9.17 17.63
N GLU A 87 -11.26 10.11 17.59
CA GLU A 87 -12.28 10.25 18.63
C GLU A 87 -13.25 9.06 18.68
N LYS A 88 -13.68 8.56 17.52
CA LYS A 88 -14.57 7.40 17.43
C LYS A 88 -13.90 6.16 18.04
N ARG A 89 -12.62 5.96 17.72
CA ARG A 89 -11.83 4.82 18.23
C ARG A 89 -11.56 4.95 19.73
N ARG A 90 -11.34 6.16 20.24
CA ARG A 90 -11.18 6.39 21.68
C ARG A 90 -12.45 6.01 22.43
N ILE A 91 -13.61 6.47 21.95
CA ILE A 91 -14.91 6.14 22.56
C ILE A 91 -15.14 4.63 22.53
N GLU A 92 -14.84 3.97 21.41
CA GLU A 92 -14.97 2.52 21.30
C GLU A 92 -14.02 1.76 22.24
N GLN A 93 -12.80 2.27 22.47
CA GLN A 93 -11.87 1.72 23.46
C GLN A 93 -12.41 1.87 24.88
N GLN A 94 -12.90 3.06 25.24
CA GLN A 94 -13.49 3.31 26.56
C GLN A 94 -14.68 2.38 26.84
N LEU A 95 -15.58 2.22 25.86
CA LEU A 95 -16.72 1.30 26.00
C LEU A 95 -16.28 -0.16 26.21
N ARG A 96 -15.20 -0.61 25.56
CA ARG A 96 -14.65 -1.96 25.80
C ARG A 96 -14.08 -2.10 27.20
N ASP A 97 -13.30 -1.12 27.64
CA ASP A 97 -12.61 -1.16 28.93
C ASP A 97 -13.62 -1.08 30.09
N ASP A 98 -14.67 -0.27 29.94
CA ASP A 98 -15.77 -0.16 30.91
C ASP A 98 -16.58 -1.47 31.00
N VAL A 99 -16.89 -2.09 29.86
CA VAL A 99 -17.63 -3.38 29.82
C VAL A 99 -16.80 -4.53 30.39
N GLN A 100 -15.48 -4.55 30.16
CA GLN A 100 -14.59 -5.57 30.72
C GLN A 100 -14.48 -5.44 32.24
N ASN A 101 -14.37 -4.21 32.77
CA ASN A 101 -14.30 -3.96 34.21
C ASN A 101 -15.55 -4.43 34.96
N ASP A 102 -16.75 -4.33 34.37
CA ASP A 102 -17.99 -4.74 35.02
C ASP A 102 -18.10 -6.28 35.13
N SER A 103 -17.52 -7.01 34.17
CA SER A 103 -17.50 -8.49 34.16
C SER A 103 -16.52 -9.11 35.15
N ASP A 104 -15.50 -8.37 35.60
CA ASP A 104 -14.50 -8.84 36.57
C ASP A 104 -14.96 -8.63 38.03
N ILE A 105 -16.13 -7.99 38.26
CA ILE A 105 -16.69 -7.65 39.58
C ILE A 105 -17.83 -8.61 39.99
N THR A 106 -18.34 -9.45 39.07
CA THR A 106 -19.34 -10.51 39.33
C THR A 106 -18.71 -11.90 39.39
#